data_AF-A0A518HPQ0-F1
#
_entry.id   AF-A0A518HPQ0-F1
#
_cell.length_a   1.000
_cell.length_b   1.000
_cell.length_c   1.000
_cell.angle_alpha   90.00
_cell.angle_beta   90.00
_cell.angle_gamma   90.00
#
_symmetry.space_group_name_H-M   'P 1'
#
loop_
_entity.id
_entity.type
_entity.pdbx_description
1 polymer ?
#
loop_
_entity_poly.entity_id
_entity_poly.type
_entity_poly.pdbx_seq_one_letter_code
_entity_poly.pdbx_strand_id
1 'polypeptide(L)'
;MPRFPLIHETEAPDEVTEIYRDFRREMRFPDVPNFIRTQGASHSMLAGTWGLLKHVLLEGRLPRPTKELIFVAISVKRECRYCAEAHAACCRVLGVEDSTIRAVMEGLKGDVPDLPDHTRDILRFAIKCGATPENLNNDDFASLTRHGLDNEQVLEVIATAAMAVYSTIIADATMLDVDDMFAEM
;
A
#
# COMPACT_ATOMS: atom_id res chain seq x y z
N MET A 1 -6.88 13.14 15.16
CA MET A 1 -5.92 14.27 15.09
C MET A 1 -4.50 13.70 15.06
N PRO A 2 -3.69 14.05 14.05
CA PRO A 2 -2.32 13.54 13.91
C PRO A 2 -1.43 13.89 15.09
N ARG A 3 -0.48 13.00 15.40
CA ARG A 3 0.53 13.20 16.45
C ARG A 3 1.55 14.28 16.09
N PHE A 4 1.88 14.39 14.81
CA PHE A 4 2.87 15.31 14.25
C PHE A 4 2.18 16.34 13.35
N PRO A 5 2.77 17.53 13.17
CA PRO A 5 2.20 18.53 12.28
C PRO A 5 2.15 18.01 10.85
N LEU A 6 1.05 18.30 10.15
CA LEU A 6 0.93 18.10 8.72
C LEU A 6 1.54 19.32 8.03
N ILE A 7 2.64 19.14 7.31
CA ILE A 7 3.29 20.25 6.62
C ILE A 7 2.51 20.53 5.32
N HIS A 8 1.89 21.70 5.23
CA HIS A 8 1.17 22.11 4.03
C HIS A 8 2.13 22.70 2.99
N GLU A 9 1.80 22.57 1.70
CA GLU A 9 2.65 23.03 0.58
C GLU A 9 3.04 24.53 0.69
N THR A 10 2.16 25.36 1.26
CA THR A 10 2.40 26.79 1.49
C THR A 10 3.44 27.10 2.57
N GLU A 11 3.76 26.13 3.42
CA GLU A 11 4.66 26.26 4.57
C GLU A 11 5.91 25.37 4.44
N ALA A 12 5.93 24.50 3.43
CA ALA A 12 6.99 23.53 3.20
C ALA A 12 8.24 24.18 2.58
N PRO A 13 9.45 23.75 2.98
CA PRO A 13 10.67 24.06 2.23
C PRO A 13 10.58 23.59 0.76
N ASP A 14 11.39 24.20 -0.12
CA ASP A 14 11.39 23.88 -1.54
C ASP A 14 11.62 22.38 -1.82
N GLU A 15 12.57 21.75 -1.10
CA GLU A 15 12.88 20.32 -1.24
C GLU A 15 11.71 19.39 -0.90
N VAL A 16 10.88 19.76 0.09
CA VAL A 16 9.65 19.02 0.45
C VAL A 16 8.58 19.23 -0.62
N THR A 17 8.43 20.48 -1.07
CA THR A 17 7.46 20.86 -2.09
C THR A 17 7.74 20.18 -3.43
N GLU A 18 9.00 19.98 -3.80
CA GLU A 18 9.39 19.22 -4.99
C GLU A 18 8.88 17.77 -4.93
N ILE A 19 9.04 17.09 -3.80
CA ILE A 19 8.52 15.74 -3.59
C ILE A 19 7.00 15.73 -3.66
N TYR A 20 6.32 16.73 -3.10
CA TYR A 20 4.85 16.84 -3.15
C TYR A 20 4.33 16.98 -4.58
N ARG A 21 5.00 17.78 -5.41
CA ARG A 21 4.68 17.91 -6.83
C ARG A 21 4.93 16.61 -7.59
N ASP A 22 6.04 15.93 -7.34
CA ASP A 22 6.35 14.63 -7.94
C ASP A 22 5.30 13.58 -7.55
N PHE A 23 4.98 13.49 -6.26
CA PHE A 23 3.95 12.59 -5.72
C PHE A 23 2.62 12.77 -6.43
N ARG A 24 2.09 14.00 -6.48
CA ARG A 24 0.78 14.26 -7.11
C ARG A 24 0.78 13.89 -8.59
N ARG A 25 1.87 14.18 -9.30
CA ARG A 25 1.99 13.86 -10.73
C ARG A 25 1.96 12.35 -10.97
N GLU A 26 2.78 11.60 -10.25
CA GLU A 26 2.93 10.15 -10.44
C GLU A 26 1.71 9.38 -9.92
N MET A 27 1.19 9.74 -8.74
CA MET A 27 0.01 9.09 -8.14
C MET A 27 -1.31 9.53 -8.78
N ARG A 28 -1.32 10.69 -9.45
CA ARG A 28 -2.51 11.35 -10.02
C ARG A 28 -3.55 11.73 -8.96
N PHE A 29 -3.09 12.05 -7.76
CA PHE A 29 -3.96 12.47 -6.66
C PHE A 29 -4.32 13.96 -6.82
N PRO A 30 -5.55 14.37 -6.44
CA PRO A 30 -5.96 15.77 -6.47
C PRO A 30 -5.13 16.61 -5.49
N ASP A 31 -4.70 16.02 -4.38
CA ASP A 31 -3.92 16.67 -3.35
C ASP A 31 -2.91 15.71 -2.68
N VAL A 32 -1.98 16.26 -1.92
CA VAL A 32 -1.00 15.48 -1.14
C VAL A 32 -1.70 14.93 0.11
N PRO A 33 -1.71 13.60 0.33
CA PRO A 33 -2.42 13.00 1.45
C PRO A 33 -1.66 13.17 2.78
N ASN A 34 -2.37 13.04 3.90
CA ASN A 34 -1.84 13.21 5.25
C ASN A 34 -0.59 12.34 5.52
N PHE A 35 -0.51 11.14 4.95
CA PHE A 35 0.66 10.25 5.06
C PHE A 35 1.94 10.88 4.50
N ILE A 36 1.83 11.68 3.46
CA ILE A 36 2.97 12.39 2.86
C ILE A 36 3.22 13.70 3.62
N ARG A 37 2.16 14.40 4.04
CA ARG A 37 2.26 15.66 4.80
C ARG A 37 2.94 15.50 6.16
N THR A 38 2.61 14.44 6.91
CA THR A 38 3.18 14.15 8.24
C THR A 38 4.70 13.95 8.18
N GLN A 39 5.21 13.42 7.06
CA GLN A 39 6.64 13.18 6.85
C GLN A 39 7.39 14.44 6.39
N GLY A 40 6.68 15.50 5.99
CA GLY A 40 7.29 16.78 5.57
C GLY A 40 8.15 17.45 6.65
N ALA A 41 7.95 17.09 7.92
CA ALA A 41 8.80 17.54 9.03
C ALA A 41 10.23 16.97 8.97
N SER A 42 10.48 15.94 8.15
CA SER A 42 11.79 15.34 7.93
C SER A 42 11.97 15.02 6.44
N HIS A 43 12.66 15.92 5.71
CA HIS A 43 12.92 15.73 4.28
C HIS A 43 13.59 14.39 3.98
N SER A 44 14.58 13.97 4.77
CA SER A 44 15.25 12.68 4.57
C SER A 44 14.30 11.48 4.67
N MET A 45 13.33 11.53 5.60
CA MET A 45 12.33 10.48 5.73
C MET A 45 11.36 10.52 4.56
N LEU A 46 10.82 11.70 4.25
CA LEU A 46 9.89 11.90 3.14
C LEU A 46 10.50 11.43 1.80
N ALA A 47 11.74 11.81 1.52
CA ALA A 47 12.46 11.42 0.30
C ALA A 47 12.66 9.90 0.22
N GLY A 48 13.05 9.26 1.34
CA GLY A 48 13.21 7.82 1.41
C GLY A 48 11.89 7.07 1.19
N THR A 49 10.82 7.52 1.86
CA THR A 49 9.49 6.93 1.70
C THR A 49 8.94 7.10 0.30
N TRP A 50 9.05 8.30 -0.28
CA TRP A 50 8.58 8.55 -1.63
C TRP A 50 9.37 7.73 -2.65
N GLY A 51 10.70 7.67 -2.54
CA GLY A 51 11.53 6.85 -3.41
C GLY A 51 11.14 5.37 -3.35
N LEU A 52 10.94 4.83 -2.15
CA LEU A 52 10.49 3.45 -1.98
C LEU A 52 9.09 3.24 -2.58
N LEU A 53 8.15 4.16 -2.35
CA LEU A 53 6.79 4.08 -2.88
C LEU A 53 6.80 4.09 -4.40
N LYS A 54 7.49 5.05 -5.00
CA LYS A 54 7.57 5.21 -6.45
C LYS A 54 8.09 3.93 -7.12
N HIS A 55 9.21 3.39 -6.63
CA HIS A 55 9.83 2.22 -7.26
C HIS A 55 9.13 0.89 -6.93
N VAL A 56 8.64 0.71 -5.70
CA VAL A 56 8.00 -0.56 -5.30
C VAL A 56 6.55 -0.62 -5.77
N LEU A 57 5.78 0.46 -5.65
CA LEU A 57 4.34 0.46 -5.93
C LEU A 57 4.01 0.77 -7.40
N LEU A 58 4.72 1.72 -8.02
CA LEU A 58 4.34 2.25 -9.35
C LEU A 58 5.11 1.61 -10.51
N GLU A 59 6.33 1.15 -10.27
CA GLU A 59 7.20 0.54 -11.28
C GLU A 59 7.23 -0.99 -11.14
N GLY A 60 7.95 -1.67 -12.02
CA GLY A 60 8.12 -3.13 -11.99
C GLY A 60 7.12 -3.92 -12.84
N ARG A 61 7.18 -5.25 -12.75
CA ARG A 61 6.42 -6.20 -13.57
C ARG A 61 5.18 -6.76 -12.89
N LEU A 62 5.10 -6.70 -11.57
CA LEU A 62 3.87 -7.03 -10.86
C LEU A 62 2.87 -5.88 -11.07
N PRO A 63 1.65 -6.13 -11.59
CA PRO A 63 0.72 -5.04 -11.88
C PRO A 63 0.38 -4.20 -10.65
N ARG A 64 0.32 -2.88 -10.80
CA ARG A 64 -0.05 -1.95 -9.72
C ARG A 64 -1.36 -2.34 -9.02
N PRO A 65 -2.46 -2.74 -9.69
CA PRO A 65 -3.67 -3.17 -9.00
C PRO A 65 -3.45 -4.33 -8.03
N THR A 66 -2.56 -5.28 -8.37
CA THR A 66 -2.17 -6.38 -7.49
C THR A 66 -1.38 -5.88 -6.28
N LYS A 67 -0.47 -4.92 -6.48
CA LYS A 67 0.30 -4.30 -5.39
C LYS A 67 -0.60 -3.54 -4.41
N GLU A 68 -1.56 -2.79 -4.92
CA GLU A 68 -2.53 -2.05 -4.11
C GLU A 68 -3.42 -3.01 -3.31
N LEU A 69 -3.85 -4.14 -3.90
CA LEU A 69 -4.59 -5.18 -3.16
C LEU A 69 -3.75 -5.84 -2.06
N ILE A 70 -2.44 -6.03 -2.27
CA ILE A 70 -1.51 -6.47 -1.20
C ILE A 70 -1.50 -5.46 -0.06
N PHE A 71 -1.42 -4.16 -0.38
CA PHE A 71 -1.48 -3.10 0.62
C PHE A 71 -2.80 -3.12 1.41
N VAL A 72 -3.96 -3.24 0.75
CA VAL A 72 -5.26 -3.35 1.43
C VAL A 72 -5.27 -4.56 2.37
N ALA A 73 -4.87 -5.73 1.87
CA ALA A 73 -4.89 -6.98 2.61
C ALA A 73 -4.03 -6.93 3.90
N ILE A 74 -2.81 -6.39 3.78
CA ILE A 74 -1.91 -6.23 4.93
C ILE A 74 -2.42 -5.15 5.89
N SER A 75 -2.95 -4.04 5.37
CA SER A 75 -3.48 -2.95 6.20
C SER A 75 -4.66 -3.41 7.05
N VAL A 76 -5.59 -4.17 6.46
CA VAL A 76 -6.70 -4.80 7.17
C VAL A 76 -6.18 -5.78 8.23
N LYS A 77 -5.21 -6.63 7.88
CA LYS A 77 -4.62 -7.60 8.83
C LYS A 77 -3.93 -6.93 10.02
N ARG A 78 -3.33 -5.75 9.82
CA ARG A 78 -2.68 -4.94 10.86
C ARG A 78 -3.62 -3.93 11.51
N GLU A 79 -4.91 -3.92 11.15
CA GLU A 79 -5.93 -3.02 11.68
C GLU A 79 -5.64 -1.53 11.43
N CYS A 80 -4.83 -1.22 10.41
CA CYS A 80 -4.48 0.15 10.04
C CYS A 80 -5.56 0.74 9.13
N ARG A 81 -6.48 1.51 9.72
CA ARG A 81 -7.61 2.13 9.01
C ARG A 81 -7.16 3.09 7.90
N TYR A 82 -6.15 3.92 8.16
CA TYR A 82 -5.66 4.90 7.19
C TYR A 82 -5.20 4.22 5.90
N CYS A 83 -4.30 3.25 6.02
CA CYS A 83 -3.76 2.55 4.85
C CYS A 83 -4.82 1.69 4.15
N ALA A 84 -5.74 1.06 4.90
CA ALA A 84 -6.83 0.29 4.28
C ALA A 84 -7.70 1.17 3.37
N GLU A 85 -8.14 2.33 3.86
CA GLU A 85 -8.97 3.25 3.07
C GLU A 85 -8.21 3.89 1.90
N ALA A 86 -6.98 4.35 2.13
CA ALA A 86 -6.15 4.98 1.10
C ALA A 86 -5.88 4.04 -0.08
N HIS A 87 -5.48 2.79 0.21
CA HIS A 87 -5.19 1.82 -0.84
C HIS A 87 -6.45 1.20 -1.46
N ALA A 88 -7.58 1.17 -0.75
CA ALA A 88 -8.88 0.84 -1.34
C ALA A 88 -9.31 1.91 -2.37
N ALA A 89 -9.14 3.20 -2.05
CA ALA A 89 -9.37 4.29 -3.00
C ALA A 89 -8.46 4.18 -4.23
N CYS A 90 -7.17 3.87 -4.05
CA CYS A 90 -6.27 3.57 -5.19
C CYS A 90 -6.78 2.41 -6.05
N CYS A 91 -7.25 1.32 -5.42
CA CYS A 91 -7.82 0.19 -6.14
C CYS A 91 -9.02 0.61 -7.02
N ARG A 92 -9.93 1.45 -6.50
CA ARG A 92 -11.09 1.95 -7.27
C ARG A 92 -10.66 2.78 -8.48
N VAL A 93 -9.74 3.72 -8.29
CA VAL A 93 -9.19 4.54 -9.38
C VAL A 93 -8.52 3.69 -10.46
N LEU A 94 -7.93 2.56 -10.09
CA LEU A 94 -7.31 1.60 -11.01
C LEU A 94 -8.29 0.62 -11.65
N GLY A 95 -9.58 0.73 -11.36
CA GLY A 95 -10.63 -0.11 -11.93
C GLY A 95 -10.70 -1.53 -11.33
N VAL A 96 -10.22 -1.72 -10.11
CA VAL A 96 -10.47 -2.97 -9.37
C VAL A 96 -11.94 -3.00 -8.95
N GLU A 97 -12.62 -4.11 -9.23
CA GLU A 97 -14.03 -4.30 -8.88
C GLU A 97 -14.29 -4.10 -7.38
N ASP A 98 -15.32 -3.34 -7.03
CA ASP A 98 -15.70 -3.05 -5.65
C ASP A 98 -16.03 -4.33 -4.84
N SER A 99 -16.49 -5.39 -5.49
CA SER A 99 -16.67 -6.70 -4.86
C SER A 99 -15.34 -7.30 -4.41
N THR A 100 -14.29 -7.18 -5.21
CA THR A 100 -12.92 -7.63 -4.88
C THR A 100 -12.34 -6.80 -3.75
N ILE A 101 -12.50 -5.47 -3.79
CA ILE A 101 -12.01 -4.58 -2.73
C ILE A 101 -12.70 -4.92 -1.41
N ARG A 102 -14.03 -5.04 -1.40
CA ARG A 102 -14.81 -5.42 -0.19
C ARG A 102 -14.40 -6.80 0.33
N ALA A 103 -14.22 -7.78 -0.55
CA ALA A 103 -13.75 -9.12 -0.19
C ALA A 103 -12.39 -9.08 0.54
N VAL A 104 -11.46 -8.23 0.10
CA VAL A 104 -10.17 -8.07 0.79
C VAL A 104 -10.30 -7.29 2.10
N MET A 105 -11.15 -6.25 2.13
CA MET A 105 -11.39 -5.39 3.31
C MET A 105 -12.07 -6.13 4.47
N GLU A 106 -13.02 -7.02 4.19
CA GLU A 106 -13.67 -7.86 5.20
C GLU A 106 -12.73 -8.96 5.75
N GLY A 107 -11.55 -9.08 5.13
CA GLY A 107 -10.50 -10.04 5.42
C GLY A 107 -10.72 -11.38 4.74
N LEU A 108 -9.67 -12.18 4.62
CA LEU A 108 -9.74 -13.57 4.14
C LEU A 108 -10.38 -14.51 5.20
N LYS A 109 -11.49 -14.11 5.82
CA LYS A 109 -12.21 -14.92 6.81
C LYS A 109 -13.17 -15.87 6.10
N GLY A 110 -12.78 -17.14 6.01
CA GLY A 110 -13.63 -18.22 5.48
C GLY A 110 -13.82 -18.18 3.96
N ASP A 111 -14.98 -18.67 3.50
CA ASP A 111 -15.43 -18.61 2.11
C ASP A 111 -15.88 -17.18 1.76
N VAL A 112 -14.92 -16.29 1.56
CA VAL A 112 -15.20 -15.01 0.87
C VAL A 112 -15.47 -15.39 -0.60
N PRO A 113 -16.69 -15.15 -1.11
CA PRO A 113 -17.06 -15.63 -2.42
C PRO A 113 -16.29 -14.86 -3.50
N ASP A 114 -15.42 -15.60 -4.21
CA ASP A 114 -14.77 -15.25 -5.47
C ASP A 114 -13.67 -14.18 -5.49
N LEU A 115 -12.57 -14.42 -4.75
CA LEU A 115 -11.27 -13.98 -5.27
C LEU A 115 -10.73 -15.04 -6.23
N PRO A 116 -10.32 -14.67 -7.47
CA PRO A 116 -9.63 -15.59 -8.36
C PRO A 116 -8.44 -16.24 -7.66
N ASP A 117 -8.20 -17.53 -7.92
CA ASP A 117 -7.12 -18.31 -7.27
C ASP A 117 -5.78 -17.56 -7.29
N HIS A 118 -5.46 -16.96 -8.43
CA HIS A 118 -4.27 -16.12 -8.64
C HIS A 118 -4.17 -15.00 -7.61
N THR A 119 -5.18 -14.15 -7.50
CA THR A 119 -5.19 -13.02 -6.57
C THR A 119 -5.16 -13.50 -5.12
N ARG A 120 -6.02 -14.48 -4.77
CA ARG A 120 -6.12 -15.01 -3.42
C ARG A 120 -4.78 -15.55 -2.91
N ASP A 121 -4.08 -16.34 -3.72
CA ASP A 121 -2.86 -17.00 -3.29
C ASP A 121 -1.68 -16.01 -3.19
N ILE A 122 -1.63 -14.99 -4.06
CA ILE A 122 -0.69 -13.85 -3.91
C ILE A 122 -0.94 -13.12 -2.58
N LEU A 123 -2.20 -12.79 -2.27
CA LEU A 123 -2.54 -12.08 -1.03
C LEU A 123 -2.23 -12.93 0.21
N ARG A 124 -2.49 -14.25 0.17
CA ARG A 124 -2.13 -15.16 1.27
C ARG A 124 -0.62 -15.18 1.52
N PHE A 125 0.18 -15.29 0.45
CA PHE A 125 1.63 -15.20 0.55
C PHE A 125 2.05 -13.86 1.15
N ALA A 126 1.53 -12.74 0.63
CA ALA A 126 1.92 -11.41 1.05
C ALA A 126 1.54 -11.12 2.52
N ILE A 127 0.35 -11.54 2.96
CA ILE A 127 -0.08 -11.46 4.36
C ILE A 127 0.88 -12.26 5.25
N LYS A 128 1.21 -13.50 4.88
CA LYS A 128 2.13 -14.34 5.64
C LYS A 128 3.54 -13.71 5.68
N CYS A 129 4.01 -13.18 4.57
CA CYS A 129 5.29 -12.48 4.45
C CYS A 129 5.34 -11.21 5.33
N GLY A 130 4.27 -10.42 5.38
CA GLY A 130 4.21 -9.21 6.20
C GLY A 130 4.04 -9.49 7.70
N ALA A 131 3.54 -10.66 8.08
CA ALA A 131 3.30 -11.03 9.48
C ALA A 131 4.42 -11.88 10.09
N THR A 132 4.84 -12.94 9.39
CA THR A 132 5.83 -13.92 9.88
C THR A 132 6.67 -14.45 8.69
N PRO A 133 7.55 -13.61 8.10
CA PRO A 133 8.34 -14.01 6.94
C PRO A 133 9.25 -15.22 7.22
N GLU A 134 9.68 -15.42 8.47
CA GLU A 134 10.46 -16.57 8.92
C GLU A 134 9.72 -17.91 8.81
N ASN A 135 8.39 -17.88 8.68
CA ASN A 135 7.55 -19.07 8.52
C ASN A 135 7.23 -19.38 7.05
N LEU A 136 7.71 -18.57 6.09
CA LEU A 136 7.59 -18.89 4.67
C LEU A 136 8.36 -20.17 4.33
N ASN A 137 7.75 -21.02 3.51
CA ASN A 137 8.30 -22.31 3.10
C ASN A 137 8.15 -22.53 1.59
N ASN A 138 8.70 -23.63 1.08
CA ASN A 138 8.70 -23.94 -0.35
C ASN A 138 7.29 -24.02 -0.95
N ASP A 139 6.26 -24.41 -0.19
CA ASP A 139 4.89 -24.50 -0.69
C ASP A 139 4.28 -23.12 -0.93
N ASP A 140 4.62 -22.13 -0.10
CA ASP A 140 4.20 -20.73 -0.28
C ASP A 140 4.76 -20.18 -1.61
N PHE A 141 6.05 -20.41 -1.88
CA PHE A 141 6.70 -19.98 -3.13
C PHE A 141 6.21 -20.76 -4.35
N ALA A 142 6.02 -22.08 -4.20
CA ALA A 142 5.44 -22.92 -5.25
C ALA A 142 4.01 -22.46 -5.62
N SER A 143 3.27 -21.88 -4.65
CA SER A 143 1.95 -21.30 -4.92
C SER A 143 1.99 -20.12 -5.87
N LEU A 144 2.97 -19.24 -5.75
CA LEU A 144 3.16 -18.13 -6.69
C LEU A 144 3.60 -18.63 -8.07
N THR A 145 4.50 -19.62 -8.10
CA THR A 145 5.01 -20.19 -9.35
C THR A 145 3.92 -20.92 -10.15
N ARG A 146 2.97 -21.58 -9.47
CA ARG A 146 1.78 -22.20 -10.10
C ARG A 146 0.91 -21.19 -10.85
N HIS A 147 0.95 -19.92 -10.44
CA HIS A 147 0.28 -18.80 -11.07
C HIS A 147 1.12 -18.09 -12.14
N GLY A 148 2.32 -18.62 -12.44
CA GLY A 148 3.19 -18.10 -13.49
C GLY A 148 4.06 -16.91 -13.06
N LEU A 149 4.11 -16.57 -11.78
CA LEU A 149 5.00 -15.52 -11.30
C LEU A 149 6.46 -15.97 -11.42
N ASP A 150 7.29 -15.12 -12.00
CA ASP A 150 8.74 -15.32 -12.03
C ASP A 150 9.43 -14.71 -10.78
N ASN A 151 10.74 -14.91 -10.69
CA ASN A 151 11.53 -14.44 -9.54
C ASN A 151 11.42 -12.93 -9.31
N GLU A 152 11.33 -12.14 -10.39
CA GLU A 152 11.21 -10.68 -10.30
C GLU A 152 9.87 -10.30 -9.68
N GLN A 153 8.77 -10.88 -10.17
CA GLN A 153 7.44 -10.64 -9.62
C GLN A 153 7.30 -11.13 -8.17
N VAL A 154 7.89 -12.27 -7.82
CA VAL A 154 7.91 -12.77 -6.43
C VAL A 154 8.65 -11.80 -5.50
N LEU A 155 9.80 -11.27 -5.93
CA LEU A 155 10.53 -10.25 -5.17
C LEU A 155 9.71 -8.96 -5.02
N GLU A 156 8.95 -8.57 -6.04
CA GLU A 156 8.04 -7.43 -5.96
C GLU A 156 6.88 -7.65 -4.98
N VAL A 157 6.33 -8.87 -4.88
CA VAL A 157 5.33 -9.22 -3.86
C VAL A 157 5.92 -9.05 -2.45
N ILE A 158 7.15 -9.54 -2.23
CA ILE A 158 7.85 -9.41 -0.95
C ILE A 158 8.13 -7.94 -0.60
N ALA A 159 8.66 -7.17 -1.56
CA ALA A 159 8.95 -5.75 -1.38
C ALA A 159 7.68 -4.94 -1.07
N THR A 160 6.59 -5.23 -1.79
CA THR A 160 5.27 -4.61 -1.54
C THR A 160 4.76 -4.96 -0.14
N ALA A 161 4.89 -6.22 0.29
CA ALA A 161 4.48 -6.64 1.62
C ALA A 161 5.28 -5.93 2.73
N ALA A 162 6.60 -5.86 2.60
CA ALA A 162 7.47 -5.14 3.53
C ALA A 162 7.13 -3.64 3.57
N MET A 163 6.88 -3.04 2.41
CA MET A 163 6.50 -1.64 2.33
C MET A 163 5.13 -1.37 2.97
N ALA A 164 4.14 -2.24 2.79
CA ALA A 164 2.85 -2.13 3.46
C ALA A 164 3.00 -2.18 5.00
N VAL A 165 3.85 -3.06 5.51
CA VAL A 165 4.17 -3.10 6.95
C VAL A 165 4.83 -1.80 7.41
N TYR A 166 5.80 -1.28 6.66
CA TYR A 166 6.42 0.02 6.94
C TYR A 166 5.37 1.15 7.00
N SER A 167 4.52 1.27 5.96
CA SER A 167 3.54 2.34 5.86
C SER A 167 2.49 2.28 6.98
N THR A 168 2.01 1.09 7.32
CA THR A 168 1.05 0.92 8.42
C THR A 168 1.67 1.30 9.78
N ILE A 169 2.95 0.98 10.02
CA ILE A 169 3.66 1.47 11.22
C ILE A 169 3.67 3.00 11.26
N ILE A 170 4.05 3.66 10.15
CA ILE A 170 4.11 5.12 10.11
C ILE A 170 2.72 5.73 10.31
N ALA A 171 1.69 5.23 9.64
CA ALA A 171 0.35 5.77 9.73
C ALA A 171 -0.23 5.67 11.15
N ASP A 172 -0.15 4.49 11.78
CA ASP A 172 -0.70 4.28 13.12
C ASP A 172 0.13 4.99 14.20
N ALA A 173 1.47 4.92 14.12
CA ALA A 173 2.34 5.57 15.10
C ALA A 173 2.24 7.12 15.04
N THR A 174 1.87 7.67 13.88
CA THR A 174 1.62 9.11 13.72
C THR A 174 0.15 9.50 13.88
N MET A 175 -0.75 8.55 14.18
CA MET A 175 -2.18 8.75 14.46
C MET A 175 -2.91 9.50 13.33
N LEU A 176 -2.66 9.12 12.08
CA LEU A 176 -3.25 9.80 10.93
C LEU A 176 -4.76 9.60 10.87
N ASP A 177 -5.47 10.71 10.63
CA ASP A 177 -6.86 10.67 10.22
C ASP A 177 -6.93 10.40 8.71
N VAL A 178 -7.90 9.58 8.29
CA VAL A 178 -8.18 9.28 6.87
C VAL A 178 -8.47 10.59 6.14
N ASP A 179 -7.81 10.81 5.00
CA ASP A 179 -8.09 11.98 4.16
C ASP A 179 -9.50 11.89 3.55
N ASP A 180 -10.28 12.98 3.63
CA ASP A 180 -11.64 13.04 3.06
C ASP A 180 -11.63 12.73 1.55
N MET A 181 -10.55 13.08 0.84
CA MET A 181 -10.42 12.84 -0.60
C MET A 181 -10.57 11.37 -0.99
N PHE A 182 -10.22 10.42 -0.11
CA PHE A 182 -10.32 9.00 -0.42
C PHE A 182 -11.76 8.49 -0.53
N ALA A 183 -12.73 9.21 0.04
CA ALA A 183 -14.14 8.88 -0.12
C ALA A 183 -14.69 9.31 -1.50
N GLU A 184 -14.02 10.23 -2.17
CA GLU A 184 -14.42 10.80 -3.47
C GLU A 184 -13.69 10.15 -4.67
N MET A 185 -12.73 9.26 -4.39
CA MET A 185 -11.90 8.53 -5.35
C MET A 185 -12.46 7.12 -5.63
#